data_AF-A0A2A4SGS5-F1
#
_entry.id   AF-A0A2A4SGS5-F1
#
_cell.length_a   1.000
_cell.length_b   1.000
_cell.length_c   1.000
_cell.angle_alpha   90.00
_cell.angle_beta   90.00
_cell.angle_gamma   90.00
#
_symmetry.space_group_name_H-M   'P 1'
#
loop_
_entity.id
_entity.type
_entity.pdbx_description
1 polymer ?
#
loop_
_entity_poly.entity_id
_entity_poly.type
_entity_poly.pdbx_seq_one_letter_code
_entity_poly.pdbx_strand_id
1 'polypeptide(L)'
;MLTLGLVGLTVTVVMGFLIAVLLISWFSNPPFGLGNAPPQPIAFPHTVHAGSEADGGMGIQCEFCHRNVTRGDAATVPAVEQCLFCHKTIGGTGETAKAEIAKVRQSFEENDPINWERVHRLPDHVRFIHEAHIRFFTDPDQPTRTGINGESISEPLTVPETCSVCHGDVASMTEVQPKQGQSLKMGTCLDCHRNNNVATDCTVCHK
;
A
#
# COMPACT_ATOMS: atom_id res chain seq x y z
N MET A 1 -48.11 -37.78 6.60
CA MET A 1 -46.98 -37.82 5.65
C MET A 1 -46.67 -36.46 5.03
N LEU A 2 -47.67 -35.64 4.66
CA LEU A 2 -47.45 -34.28 4.11
C LEU A 2 -46.65 -33.34 5.04
N THR A 3 -46.91 -33.40 6.36
CA THR A 3 -46.26 -32.54 7.36
C THR A 3 -44.77 -32.81 7.52
N LEU A 4 -44.35 -34.08 7.48
CA LEU A 4 -42.93 -34.47 7.53
C LEU A 4 -42.18 -34.04 6.26
N GLY A 5 -42.83 -34.11 5.09
CA GLY A 5 -42.24 -33.65 3.83
C GLY A 5 -42.04 -32.13 3.79
N LEU A 6 -43.00 -31.35 4.29
CA LEU A 6 -42.91 -29.89 4.41
C LEU A 6 -41.79 -29.46 5.38
N VAL A 7 -41.65 -30.16 6.50
CA VAL A 7 -40.56 -29.90 7.47
C VAL A 7 -39.20 -30.25 6.87
N GLY A 8 -39.08 -31.37 6.14
CA GLY A 8 -37.83 -31.73 5.47
C GLY A 8 -37.41 -30.72 4.39
N LEU A 9 -38.36 -30.27 3.56
CA LEU A 9 -38.13 -29.27 2.53
C LEU A 9 -37.67 -27.94 3.13
N THR A 10 -38.37 -27.46 4.16
CA THR A 10 -38.03 -26.20 4.84
C THR A 10 -36.64 -26.26 5.48
N VAL A 11 -36.29 -27.36 6.15
CA VAL A 11 -34.93 -27.55 6.69
C VAL A 11 -33.87 -27.54 5.59
N THR A 12 -34.12 -28.22 4.46
CA THR A 12 -33.17 -28.30 3.34
C THR A 12 -32.95 -26.93 2.70
N VAL A 13 -34.01 -26.15 2.51
CA VAL A 13 -33.94 -24.79 1.96
C VAL A 13 -33.18 -23.86 2.90
N VAL A 14 -33.47 -23.91 4.20
CA VAL A 14 -32.77 -23.08 5.21
C VAL A 14 -31.30 -23.44 5.28
N MET A 15 -30.97 -24.73 5.27
CA MET A 15 -29.56 -25.18 5.32
C MET A 15 -28.82 -24.82 4.03
N GLY A 16 -29.45 -24.99 2.88
CA GLY A 16 -28.90 -24.57 1.59
C GLY A 16 -28.62 -23.06 1.54
N PHE A 17 -29.53 -22.24 2.06
CA PHE A 17 -29.35 -20.79 2.16
C PHE A 17 -28.19 -20.42 3.09
N LEU A 18 -28.10 -21.04 4.27
CA LEU A 18 -27.00 -20.78 5.21
C LEU A 18 -25.64 -21.20 4.63
N ILE A 19 -25.56 -22.36 3.97
CA ILE A 19 -24.34 -22.80 3.29
C ILE A 19 -23.96 -21.84 2.16
N ALA A 20 -24.93 -21.41 1.35
CA ALA A 20 -24.68 -20.45 0.29
C ALA A 20 -24.16 -19.11 0.84
N VAL A 21 -24.74 -18.58 1.93
CA VAL A 21 -24.27 -17.35 2.58
C VAL A 21 -22.86 -17.53 3.14
N LEU A 22 -22.55 -18.67 3.77
CA LEU A 22 -21.21 -18.95 4.29
C LEU A 22 -20.17 -19.07 3.17
N LEU A 23 -20.50 -19.73 2.06
CA LEU A 23 -19.62 -19.82 0.89
C LEU A 23 -19.42 -18.45 0.24
N ILE A 24 -20.49 -17.68 0.01
CA ILE A 24 -20.39 -16.33 -0.54
C ILE A 24 -19.54 -15.45 0.39
N SER A 25 -19.79 -15.49 1.71
CA SER A 25 -18.98 -14.75 2.68
C SER A 25 -17.51 -15.19 2.65
N TRP A 26 -17.23 -16.48 2.53
CA TRP A 26 -15.88 -17.03 2.48
C TRP A 26 -15.11 -16.59 1.23
N PHE A 27 -15.77 -16.54 0.07
CA PHE A 27 -15.14 -16.17 -1.20
C PHE A 27 -15.17 -14.67 -1.50
N SER A 28 -16.13 -13.92 -0.96
CA SER A 28 -16.24 -12.46 -1.17
C SER A 28 -15.49 -11.63 -0.12
N ASN A 29 -15.36 -12.11 1.12
CA ASN A 29 -14.61 -11.39 2.16
C ASN A 29 -13.93 -12.38 3.12
N PRO A 30 -12.80 -13.00 2.70
CA PRO A 30 -12.16 -14.06 3.46
C PRO A 30 -11.74 -13.53 4.85
N PRO A 31 -12.21 -14.14 5.96
CA PRO A 31 -12.03 -13.64 7.33
C PRO A 31 -10.58 -13.65 7.84
N PHE A 32 -9.62 -14.03 7.00
CA PHE A 32 -8.19 -14.14 7.32
C PHE A 32 -7.31 -13.13 6.57
N GLY A 33 -7.88 -12.03 6.04
CA GLY A 33 -7.09 -10.96 5.41
C GLY A 33 -6.34 -11.41 4.16
N LEU A 34 -6.83 -12.46 3.49
CA LEU A 34 -6.28 -12.99 2.25
C LEU A 34 -6.74 -12.11 1.08
N GLY A 35 -6.12 -10.93 0.92
CA GLY A 35 -5.94 -10.35 -0.42
C GLY A 35 -6.24 -8.87 -0.63
N ASN A 36 -6.94 -8.18 0.28
CA ASN A 36 -7.32 -6.78 0.06
C ASN A 36 -6.70 -5.86 1.11
N ALA A 37 -6.21 -4.70 0.67
CA ALA A 37 -5.84 -3.59 1.53
C ALA A 37 -7.02 -3.16 2.40
N PRO A 38 -6.74 -2.66 3.62
CA PRO A 38 -7.78 -2.14 4.48
C PRO A 38 -8.46 -0.93 3.82
N PRO A 39 -9.79 -0.78 3.99
CA PRO A 39 -10.51 0.38 3.48
C PRO A 39 -9.91 1.66 4.07
N GLN A 40 -9.66 2.65 3.21
CA GLN A 40 -9.08 3.93 3.61
C GLN A 40 -10.17 4.93 4.04
N PRO A 41 -9.88 5.85 4.97
CA PRO A 41 -10.85 6.87 5.42
C PRO A 41 -11.24 7.85 4.31
N ILE A 42 -10.31 8.13 3.39
CA ILE A 42 -10.49 9.00 2.23
C ILE A 42 -9.91 8.26 1.03
N ALA A 43 -10.63 8.22 -0.09
CA ALA A 43 -10.11 7.60 -1.31
C ALA A 43 -9.01 8.48 -1.91
N PHE A 44 -7.81 7.92 -2.07
CA PHE A 44 -6.64 8.62 -2.60
C PHE A 44 -6.03 7.84 -3.77
N PRO A 45 -6.46 8.13 -5.01
CA PRO A 45 -5.91 7.48 -6.19
C PRO A 45 -4.52 8.03 -6.51
N HIS A 46 -3.48 7.20 -6.41
CA HIS A 46 -2.12 7.58 -6.80
C HIS A 46 -2.00 7.80 -8.31
N THR A 47 -2.86 7.16 -9.11
CA THR A 47 -2.97 7.38 -10.57
C THR A 47 -3.14 8.83 -10.97
N VAL A 48 -3.89 9.61 -10.20
CA VAL A 48 -4.11 11.03 -10.51
C VAL A 48 -2.93 11.89 -10.06
N HIS A 49 -2.25 11.49 -8.99
CA HIS A 49 -1.20 12.29 -8.36
C HIS A 49 0.19 11.97 -8.92
N ALA A 50 0.61 10.71 -8.79
CA ALA A 50 1.93 10.22 -9.18
C ALA A 50 1.92 9.54 -10.57
N GLY A 51 0.75 9.25 -11.13
CA GLY A 51 0.63 8.70 -12.49
C GLY A 51 1.27 9.62 -13.53
N SER A 52 1.71 9.02 -14.63
CA SER A 52 2.38 9.74 -15.71
C SER A 52 1.44 10.75 -16.36
N GLU A 53 1.97 11.87 -16.85
CA GLU A 53 1.18 12.86 -17.60
C GLU A 53 0.56 12.25 -18.87
N ALA A 54 1.25 11.26 -19.47
CA ALA A 54 0.75 10.53 -20.65
C ALA A 54 -0.52 9.73 -20.33
N ASP A 55 -0.66 9.24 -19.10
CA ASP A 55 -1.82 8.49 -18.61
C ASP A 55 -2.87 9.40 -17.95
N GLY A 56 -2.69 10.73 -18.03
CA GLY A 56 -3.60 11.72 -17.43
C GLY A 56 -3.38 11.98 -15.94
N GLY A 57 -2.26 11.51 -15.36
CA GLY A 57 -1.80 11.88 -14.03
C GLY A 57 -1.05 13.20 -13.99
N MET A 58 -0.65 13.64 -12.80
CA MET A 58 0.07 14.91 -12.58
C MET A 58 1.60 14.77 -12.50
N GLY A 59 2.15 13.55 -12.58
CA GLY A 59 3.60 13.32 -12.52
C GLY A 59 4.28 13.79 -11.21
N ILE A 60 3.53 13.93 -10.11
CA ILE A 60 4.07 14.38 -8.83
C ILE A 60 5.03 13.33 -8.28
N GLN A 61 6.25 13.76 -7.95
CA GLN A 61 7.29 12.87 -7.40
C GLN A 61 6.91 12.33 -6.02
N CYS A 62 7.26 11.07 -5.73
CA CYS A 62 6.88 10.37 -4.50
C CYS A 62 7.31 11.15 -3.24
N GLU A 63 8.51 11.70 -3.25
CA GLU A 63 9.12 12.45 -2.15
C GLU A 63 8.46 13.81 -1.88
N PHE A 64 7.59 14.30 -2.77
CA PHE A 64 6.84 15.53 -2.51
C PHE A 64 5.87 15.35 -1.32
N CYS A 65 5.19 14.20 -1.29
CA CYS A 65 4.30 13.80 -0.20
C CYS A 65 5.05 13.00 0.88
N HIS A 66 5.88 12.05 0.47
CA HIS A 66 6.65 11.18 1.37
C HIS A 66 8.03 11.77 1.69
N ARG A 67 8.03 12.99 2.24
CA ARG A 67 9.21 13.88 2.33
C ARG A 67 10.39 13.33 3.10
N ASN A 68 10.14 12.43 4.05
CA ASN A 68 11.18 11.90 4.92
C ASN A 68 11.85 10.64 4.34
N VAL A 69 11.34 10.11 3.21
CA VAL A 69 11.80 8.83 2.64
C VAL A 69 13.30 8.80 2.30
N THR A 70 13.87 9.94 1.93
CA THR A 70 15.29 10.05 1.52
C THR A 70 16.23 10.41 2.66
N ARG A 71 15.72 10.66 3.87
CA ARG A 71 16.53 11.20 5.00
C ARG A 71 16.33 10.46 6.32
N GLY A 72 15.20 9.80 6.49
CA GLY A 72 14.83 9.16 7.75
C GLY A 72 14.56 7.67 7.63
N ASP A 73 14.11 7.12 8.76
CA ASP A 73 13.72 5.72 8.90
C ASP A 73 12.39 5.41 8.21
N ALA A 74 11.44 6.34 8.24
CA ALA A 74 10.11 6.19 7.65
C ALA A 74 9.86 7.19 6.51
N ALA A 75 9.19 6.74 5.44
CA ALA A 75 8.63 7.60 4.41
C ALA A 75 7.60 8.61 4.96
N THR A 76 6.91 8.23 6.04
CA THR A 76 5.79 8.95 6.69
C THR A 76 4.60 9.17 5.75
N VAL A 77 3.39 9.26 6.32
CA VAL A 77 2.21 9.69 5.58
C VAL A 77 2.11 11.21 5.73
N PRO A 78 1.86 11.98 4.66
CA PRO A 78 1.82 13.43 4.75
C PRO A 78 0.76 13.92 5.73
N ALA A 79 1.04 15.05 6.39
CA ALA A 79 0.06 15.77 7.19
C ALA A 79 -1.04 16.37 6.30
N VAL A 80 -2.21 16.67 6.88
CA VAL A 80 -3.41 17.14 6.13
C VAL A 80 -3.11 18.45 5.39
N GLU A 81 -2.25 19.30 5.97
CA GLU A 81 -1.74 20.55 5.39
C GLU A 81 -1.14 20.34 4.00
N GLN A 82 -0.46 19.21 3.79
CA GLN A 82 0.20 18.92 2.53
C GLN A 82 -0.79 18.76 1.38
N CYS A 83 -1.96 18.18 1.66
CA CYS A 83 -3.04 18.03 0.69
C CYS A 83 -3.59 19.40 0.29
N LEU A 84 -3.66 20.35 1.23
CA LEU A 84 -4.19 21.69 0.99
C LEU A 84 -3.26 22.62 0.24
N PHE A 85 -1.99 22.24 0.04
CA PHE A 85 -1.10 23.00 -0.84
C PHE A 85 -1.71 23.21 -2.23
N CYS A 86 -2.35 22.17 -2.76
CA CYS A 86 -3.08 22.22 -4.02
C CYS A 86 -4.60 22.30 -3.79
N HIS A 87 -5.15 21.48 -2.89
CA HIS A 87 -6.60 21.33 -2.73
C HIS A 87 -7.30 22.50 -2.03
N LYS A 88 -6.56 23.54 -1.61
CA LYS A 88 -7.18 24.83 -1.29
C LYS A 88 -7.89 25.46 -2.49
N THR A 89 -7.34 25.26 -3.70
CA THR A 89 -7.88 25.81 -4.96
C THR A 89 -8.39 24.72 -5.89
N ILE A 90 -7.73 23.56 -5.90
CA ILE A 90 -8.07 22.44 -6.80
C ILE A 90 -9.16 21.57 -6.16
N GLY A 91 -10.34 21.54 -6.77
CA GLY A 91 -11.49 20.74 -6.32
C GLY A 91 -11.57 19.31 -6.85
N GLY A 92 -10.65 18.90 -7.73
CA GLY A 92 -10.71 17.62 -8.42
C GLY A 92 -11.76 17.58 -9.54
N THR A 93 -11.76 16.48 -10.30
CA THR A 93 -12.68 16.25 -11.43
C THR A 93 -13.71 15.19 -11.07
N GLY A 94 -14.99 15.47 -11.35
CA GLY A 94 -16.11 14.58 -11.01
C GLY A 94 -16.60 14.72 -9.57
N GLU A 95 -17.75 14.11 -9.29
CA GLU A 95 -18.45 14.28 -8.01
C GLU A 95 -17.75 13.54 -6.86
N THR A 96 -17.26 12.32 -7.13
CA THR A 96 -16.50 11.53 -6.15
C THR A 96 -15.26 12.26 -5.68
N ALA A 97 -14.45 12.80 -6.60
CA ALA A 97 -13.23 13.53 -6.23
C ALA A 97 -13.54 14.75 -5.36
N LYS A 98 -14.59 15.51 -5.71
CA LYS A 98 -15.03 16.67 -4.91
C LYS A 98 -15.46 16.27 -3.51
N ALA A 99 -16.19 15.17 -3.37
CA ALA A 99 -16.62 14.65 -2.08
C ALA A 99 -15.43 14.21 -1.21
N GLU A 100 -14.45 13.49 -1.78
CA GLU A 100 -13.26 13.06 -1.05
C GLU A 100 -12.35 14.24 -0.66
N ILE A 101 -12.18 15.23 -1.54
CA ILE A 101 -11.42 16.45 -1.24
C ILE A 101 -12.14 17.30 -0.17
N ALA A 102 -13.47 17.30 -0.13
CA ALA A 102 -14.21 17.98 0.92
C ALA A 102 -13.91 17.39 2.31
N LYS A 103 -13.78 16.06 2.43
CA LYS A 103 -13.35 15.40 3.68
C LYS A 103 -11.97 15.87 4.15
N VAL A 104 -11.02 16.04 3.22
CA VAL A 104 -9.68 16.57 3.53
C VAL A 104 -9.75 18.01 4.06
N ARG A 105 -10.54 18.87 3.41
CA ARG A 105 -10.73 20.26 3.86
C ARG A 105 -11.38 20.32 5.24
N GLN A 106 -12.41 19.51 5.47
CA GLN A 106 -13.07 19.40 6.76
C GLN A 106 -12.08 18.95 7.86
N SER A 107 -11.30 17.91 7.59
CA SER A 107 -10.29 17.39 8.54
C SER A 107 -9.30 18.50 8.95
N PHE A 108 -8.88 19.34 8.00
CA PHE A 108 -8.02 20.48 8.30
C PHE A 108 -8.72 21.58 9.11
N GLU A 109 -9.95 21.96 8.76
CA GLU A 109 -10.72 22.99 9.46
C GLU A 109 -11.01 22.59 10.92
N GLU A 110 -11.28 21.31 11.15
CA GLU A 110 -11.57 20.74 12.47
C GLU A 110 -10.30 20.43 13.29
N ASN A 111 -9.11 20.57 12.69
CA ASN A 111 -7.83 20.12 13.26
C ASN A 111 -7.85 18.62 13.64
N ASP A 112 -8.59 17.81 12.88
CA ASP A 112 -8.68 16.36 13.08
C ASP A 112 -7.74 15.63 12.10
N PRO A 113 -6.72 14.91 12.57
CA PRO A 113 -5.81 14.19 11.68
C PRO A 113 -6.51 13.02 10.97
N ILE A 114 -6.20 12.83 9.69
CA ILE A 114 -6.71 11.68 8.93
C ILE A 114 -6.05 10.39 9.44
N ASN A 115 -6.85 9.49 10.01
CA ASN A 115 -6.41 8.20 10.54
C ASN A 115 -6.28 7.15 9.42
N TRP A 116 -5.20 7.25 8.66
CA TRP A 116 -4.90 6.32 7.55
C TRP A 116 -4.67 4.89 8.01
N GLU A 117 -5.20 3.92 7.24
CA GLU A 117 -4.95 2.51 7.49
C GLU A 117 -3.70 2.04 6.75
N ARG A 118 -2.67 1.66 7.52
CA ARG A 118 -1.39 1.23 6.95
C ARG A 118 -1.53 -0.12 6.23
N VAL A 119 -1.24 -0.11 4.93
CA VAL A 119 -1.20 -1.31 4.08
C VAL A 119 0.02 -2.17 4.40
N HIS A 120 1.20 -1.56 4.55
CA HIS A 120 2.43 -2.25 4.91
C HIS A 120 2.71 -2.04 6.40
N ARG A 121 2.69 -3.13 7.18
CA ARG A 121 3.02 -3.12 8.61
C ARG A 121 4.12 -4.17 8.87
N LEU A 122 5.21 -3.71 9.48
CA LEU A 122 6.23 -4.59 10.07
C LEU A 122 5.98 -4.66 11.60
N PRO A 123 6.38 -5.74 12.28
CA PRO A 123 6.32 -5.81 13.73
C PRO A 123 7.15 -4.69 14.39
N ASP A 124 6.73 -4.21 15.57
CA ASP A 124 7.39 -3.06 16.24
C ASP A 124 8.85 -3.31 16.64
N HIS A 125 9.23 -4.57 16.84
CA HIS A 125 10.61 -5.00 17.10
C HIS A 125 11.45 -5.12 15.81
N VAL A 126 10.92 -4.68 14.67
CA VAL A 126 11.61 -4.65 13.37
C VAL A 126 11.81 -3.20 12.95
N ARG A 127 13.06 -2.81 12.75
CA ARG A 127 13.47 -1.50 12.25
C ARG A 127 13.81 -1.62 10.76
N PHE A 128 13.09 -0.86 9.94
CA PHE A 128 13.38 -0.67 8.52
C PHE A 128 13.72 0.81 8.28
N ILE A 129 14.80 1.09 7.53
CA ILE A 129 15.30 2.45 7.29
C ILE A 129 15.18 2.80 5.82
N HIS A 130 14.21 3.66 5.45
CA HIS A 130 14.02 4.04 4.05
C HIS A 130 15.26 4.71 3.46
N GLU A 131 15.88 5.67 4.15
CA GLU A 131 17.07 6.39 3.64
C GLU A 131 18.20 5.45 3.21
N ALA A 132 18.53 4.44 4.02
CA ALA A 132 19.58 3.48 3.71
C ALA A 132 19.27 2.66 2.45
N HIS A 133 18.01 2.25 2.26
CA HIS A 133 17.60 1.50 1.08
C HIS A 133 17.54 2.39 -0.17
N ILE A 134 17.01 3.61 -0.04
CA ILE A 134 17.00 4.58 -1.15
C ILE A 134 18.42 4.86 -1.60
N ARG A 135 19.30 5.22 -0.66
CA ARG A 135 20.71 5.48 -0.94
C ARG A 135 21.40 4.28 -1.58
N PHE A 136 21.13 3.06 -1.10
CA PHE A 136 21.72 1.87 -1.68
C PHE A 136 21.41 1.74 -3.17
N PHE A 137 20.16 1.93 -3.61
CA PHE A 137 19.77 1.76 -5.01
C PHE A 137 20.08 2.97 -5.91
N THR A 138 20.23 4.16 -5.35
CA THR A 138 20.53 5.39 -6.11
C THR A 138 22.02 5.71 -6.23
N ASP A 139 22.88 4.99 -5.50
CA ASP A 139 24.33 5.22 -5.49
C ASP A 139 25.00 4.88 -6.85
N PRO A 140 25.69 5.82 -7.52
CA PRO A 140 26.33 5.55 -8.81
C PRO A 140 27.52 4.59 -8.73
N ASP A 141 28.12 4.43 -7.55
CA ASP A 141 29.39 3.72 -7.40
C ASP A 141 29.20 2.24 -7.01
N GLN A 142 27.97 1.79 -6.79
CA GLN A 142 27.70 0.39 -6.44
C GLN A 142 27.72 -0.53 -7.67
N PRO A 143 28.13 -1.79 -7.48
CA PRO A 143 28.02 -2.81 -8.51
C PRO A 143 26.54 -3.13 -8.82
N THR A 144 26.34 -4.06 -9.75
CA THR A 144 25.01 -4.62 -10.04
C THR A 144 24.32 -5.10 -8.77
N ARG A 145 23.09 -4.64 -8.58
CA ARG A 145 22.25 -4.97 -7.44
C ARG A 145 21.18 -5.97 -7.85
N THR A 146 20.61 -6.62 -6.86
CA THR A 146 19.47 -7.51 -7.04
C THR A 146 18.25 -6.89 -6.39
N GLY A 147 17.20 -6.67 -7.18
CA GLY A 147 15.91 -6.25 -6.65
C GLY A 147 15.22 -7.38 -5.87
N ILE A 148 14.12 -7.03 -5.21
CA ILE A 148 13.44 -7.94 -4.28
C ILE A 148 12.83 -9.18 -4.96
N ASN A 149 12.65 -9.19 -6.29
CA ASN A 149 12.21 -10.36 -7.06
C ASN A 149 13.37 -11.06 -7.79
N GLY A 150 14.62 -10.71 -7.51
CA GLY A 150 15.78 -11.29 -8.17
C GLY A 150 16.16 -10.60 -9.49
N GLU A 151 15.50 -9.50 -9.85
CA GLU A 151 15.85 -8.70 -11.02
C GLU A 151 17.24 -8.07 -10.87
N SER A 152 18.03 -8.09 -11.94
CA SER A 152 19.35 -7.48 -11.97
C SER A 152 19.25 -6.00 -12.30
N ILE A 153 19.76 -5.14 -11.43
CA ILE A 153 19.77 -3.69 -11.57
C ILE A 153 21.21 -3.26 -11.78
N SER A 154 21.58 -2.96 -13.03
CA SER A 154 22.95 -2.60 -13.41
C SER A 154 23.21 -1.09 -13.34
N GLU A 155 22.16 -0.27 -13.44
CA GLU A 155 22.26 1.19 -13.43
C GLU A 155 21.68 1.75 -12.12
N PRO A 156 22.13 2.94 -11.68
CA PRO A 156 21.55 3.61 -10.52
C PRO A 156 20.08 3.95 -10.77
N LEU A 157 19.23 3.65 -9.80
CA LEU A 157 17.81 3.97 -9.88
C LEU A 157 17.54 5.39 -9.43
N THR A 158 16.51 6.00 -9.99
CA THR A 158 15.87 7.18 -9.40
C THR A 158 15.13 6.83 -8.11
N VAL A 159 14.74 7.83 -7.33
CA VAL A 159 13.94 7.63 -6.11
C VAL A 159 12.60 6.92 -6.42
N PRO A 160 11.81 7.35 -7.42
CA PRO A 160 10.57 6.65 -7.79
C PRO A 160 10.78 5.21 -8.23
N GLU A 161 11.81 4.92 -9.05
CA GLU A 161 12.13 3.56 -9.46
C GLU A 161 12.51 2.67 -8.28
N THR A 162 13.24 3.23 -7.30
CA THR A 162 13.60 2.50 -6.07
C THR A 162 12.36 2.14 -5.25
N CYS A 163 11.37 3.03 -5.16
CA CYS A 163 10.11 2.73 -4.49
C CYS A 163 9.41 1.52 -5.11
N SER A 164 9.44 1.40 -6.45
CA SER A 164 8.82 0.32 -7.21
C SER A 164 9.46 -1.05 -6.99
N VAL A 165 10.72 -1.09 -6.53
CA VAL A 165 11.38 -2.33 -6.11
C VAL A 165 10.51 -3.01 -5.05
N CYS A 166 10.15 -2.32 -3.97
CA CYS A 166 9.40 -2.92 -2.86
C CYS A 166 7.87 -2.77 -2.96
N HIS A 167 7.38 -1.61 -3.40
CA HIS A 167 5.95 -1.30 -3.37
C HIS A 167 5.22 -1.60 -4.68
N GLY A 168 5.95 -1.97 -5.74
CA GLY A 168 5.38 -2.13 -7.07
C GLY A 168 5.05 -0.79 -7.71
N ASP A 169 4.32 -0.83 -8.82
CA ASP A 169 3.95 0.39 -9.54
C ASP A 169 2.79 1.11 -8.83
N VAL A 170 3.12 1.85 -7.77
CA VAL A 170 2.14 2.62 -6.99
C VAL A 170 1.53 3.74 -7.84
N ALA A 171 2.25 4.25 -8.83
CA ALA A 171 1.74 5.30 -9.71
C ALA A 171 0.54 4.83 -10.56
N SER A 172 0.36 3.53 -10.77
CA SER A 172 -0.84 2.96 -11.42
C SER A 172 -1.92 2.48 -10.45
N MET A 173 -1.77 2.71 -9.14
CA MET A 173 -2.73 2.25 -8.13
C MET A 173 -3.80 3.30 -7.79
N THR A 174 -5.07 2.95 -8.00
CA THR A 174 -6.21 3.74 -7.49
C THR A 174 -6.41 3.53 -5.99
N GLU A 175 -6.01 2.37 -5.48
CA GLU A 175 -5.97 2.03 -4.07
C GLU A 175 -4.68 1.25 -3.83
N VAL A 176 -3.91 1.63 -2.80
CA VAL A 176 -2.64 0.99 -2.52
C VAL A 176 -2.89 -0.44 -2.03
N GLN A 177 -2.29 -1.40 -2.71
CA GLN A 177 -2.34 -2.81 -2.35
C GLN A 177 -0.92 -3.31 -2.03
N PRO A 178 -0.78 -4.34 -1.17
CA PRO A 178 0.49 -5.04 -1.06
C PRO A 178 0.88 -5.58 -2.43
N LYS A 179 2.17 -5.50 -2.79
CA LYS A 179 2.67 -6.05 -4.04
C LYS A 179 2.36 -7.55 -4.11
N GLN A 180 1.61 -7.96 -5.14
CA GLN A 180 1.12 -9.33 -5.27
C GLN A 180 2.27 -10.34 -5.29
N GLY A 181 2.13 -11.42 -4.51
CA GLY A 181 3.17 -12.46 -4.40
C GLY A 181 4.37 -12.07 -3.53
N GLN A 182 4.42 -10.84 -3.03
CA GLN A 182 5.44 -10.39 -2.10
C GLN A 182 4.83 -10.12 -0.72
N SER A 183 5.43 -10.73 0.29
CA SER A 183 5.21 -10.35 1.68
C SER A 183 6.51 -9.78 2.20
N LEU A 184 6.48 -8.62 2.85
CA LEU A 184 7.61 -8.04 3.58
C LEU A 184 7.87 -8.84 4.88
N LYS A 185 8.13 -10.14 4.71
CA LYS A 185 8.50 -11.08 5.77
C LYS A 185 10.02 -11.14 5.85
N MET A 186 10.50 -11.59 7.00
CA MET A 186 11.92 -11.74 7.29
C MET A 186 12.70 -12.49 6.19
N GLY A 187 12.14 -13.57 5.63
CA GLY A 187 12.79 -14.33 4.55
C GLY A 187 13.09 -13.47 3.33
N THR A 188 12.12 -12.70 2.86
CA THR A 188 12.28 -11.80 1.71
C THR A 188 13.35 -10.74 1.96
N CYS A 189 13.39 -10.16 3.17
CA CYS A 189 14.45 -9.22 3.55
C CYS A 189 15.83 -9.89 3.54
N LEU A 190 15.96 -11.05 4.18
CA LEU A 190 17.24 -11.76 4.28
C LEU A 190 17.75 -12.24 2.92
N ASP A 191 16.88 -12.77 2.06
CA ASP A 191 17.27 -13.26 0.75
C ASP A 191 17.76 -12.10 -0.14
N CYS A 192 17.04 -10.98 -0.13
CA CYS A 192 17.48 -9.76 -0.82
C CYS A 192 18.83 -9.26 -0.28
N HIS A 193 19.01 -9.25 1.04
CA HIS A 193 20.26 -8.82 1.66
C HIS A 193 21.44 -9.74 1.29
N ARG A 194 21.22 -11.07 1.24
CA ARG A 194 22.24 -12.05 0.81
C ARG A 194 22.63 -11.85 -0.65
N ASN A 195 21.65 -11.68 -1.53
CA ASN A 195 21.90 -11.48 -2.97
C ASN A 195 22.71 -10.20 -3.24
N ASN A 196 22.57 -9.19 -2.38
CA ASN A 196 23.31 -7.94 -2.47
C ASN A 196 24.57 -7.88 -1.59
N ASN A 197 24.94 -8.98 -0.90
CA ASN A 197 26.07 -9.03 0.04
C ASN A 197 26.06 -7.93 1.12
N VAL A 198 24.88 -7.55 1.61
CA VAL A 198 24.71 -6.58 2.71
C VAL A 198 24.42 -7.28 4.05
N ALA A 199 24.47 -6.53 5.14
CA ALA A 199 24.40 -7.08 6.50
C ALA A 199 23.08 -7.85 6.75
N THR A 200 23.20 -9.06 7.30
CA THR A 200 22.08 -9.96 7.65
C THR A 200 22.01 -10.27 9.14
N ASP A 201 22.82 -9.58 9.95
CA ASP A 201 22.85 -9.77 11.40
C ASP A 201 21.52 -9.34 12.04
N CYS A 202 21.09 -10.09 13.06
CA CYS A 202 19.82 -9.87 13.73
C CYS A 202 19.67 -8.44 14.27
N THR A 203 20.77 -7.85 14.77
CA THR A 203 20.75 -6.52 15.41
C THR A 203 20.62 -5.37 14.41
N VAL A 204 20.80 -5.64 13.12
CA VAL A 204 20.58 -4.64 12.05
C VAL A 204 19.08 -4.36 11.89
N CYS A 205 18.26 -5.41 12.01
CA CYS A 205 16.81 -5.34 11.80
C CYS A 205 16.02 -5.32 13.10
N HIS A 206 16.54 -5.86 14.20
CA HIS A 206 15.80 -6.01 15.45
C HIS A 206 16.36 -5.14 16.57
N LYS A 207 15.45 -4.49 17.31
CA LYS A 207 15.73 -3.70 18.51
C LYS A 207 14.69 -3.96 19.59
#